data_AF-A0A0J6ITE4-F1
#
_entry.id   AF-A0A0J6ITE4-F1
#
_cell.length_a   1.000
_cell.length_b   1.000
_cell.length_c   1.000
_cell.angle_alpha   90.00
_cell.angle_beta   90.00
_cell.angle_gamma   90.00
#
_symmetry.space_group_name_H-M   'P 1'
#
loop_
_entity.id
_entity.type
_entity.pdbx_description
1 polymer ?
#
loop_
_entity_poly.entity_id
_entity_poly.type
_entity_poly.pdbx_seq_one_letter_code
_entity_poly.pdbx_strand_id
1 'polypeptide(L)'
;MSLSNDALIAKIDANPKYHALKRQRNALGWTLTVLMLLAYFGFIGLIAFDKAFLAQPMGSGVTTIGIPIAIGVMVFTIAITAIYVRRANTVYDQLTADILEDARQ
;
A
#
# COMPACT_ATOMS: atom_id res chain seq x y z
N MET A 1 -12.42 26.94 -23.62
CA MET A 1 -12.43 25.47 -23.45
C MET A 1 -12.27 25.00 -21.99
N SER A 2 -12.07 25.89 -20.99
CA SER A 2 -11.97 25.50 -19.56
C SER A 2 -13.32 25.27 -18.86
N LEU A 3 -14.34 26.06 -19.20
CA LEU A 3 -15.63 26.08 -18.49
C LEU A 3 -16.36 24.72 -18.44
N SER A 4 -16.21 23.85 -19.44
CA SER A 4 -16.84 22.52 -19.41
C SER A 4 -16.09 21.52 -18.53
N ASN A 5 -14.76 21.61 -18.48
CA ASN A 5 -13.95 20.75 -17.60
C ASN A 5 -14.17 21.15 -16.14
N ASP A 6 -14.25 22.44 -15.84
CA ASP A 6 -14.54 22.90 -14.48
C ASP A 6 -15.92 22.43 -13.99
N ALA A 7 -16.93 22.45 -14.87
CA ALA A 7 -18.26 21.92 -14.58
C ALA A 7 -18.28 20.40 -14.38
N LEU A 8 -17.51 19.65 -15.18
CA LEU A 8 -17.31 18.21 -15.02
C LEU A 8 -16.60 17.87 -13.70
N ILE A 9 -15.55 18.61 -13.36
CA ILE A 9 -14.82 18.45 -12.10
C ILE A 9 -15.74 18.71 -10.91
N ALA A 10 -16.56 19.77 -10.97
CA ALA A 10 -17.54 20.08 -9.93
C ALA A 10 -18.60 18.97 -9.77
N LYS A 11 -19.09 18.39 -10.88
CA LYS A 11 -19.99 17.23 -10.85
C LYS A 11 -19.34 16.00 -10.20
N ILE A 12 -18.08 15.71 -10.54
CA ILE A 12 -17.34 14.57 -9.97
C ILE A 12 -17.08 14.79 -8.47
N ASP A 13 -16.68 15.99 -8.07
CA ASP A 13 -16.39 16.30 -6.67
C ASP A 13 -17.65 16.23 -5.81
N ALA A 14 -18.82 16.61 -6.34
CA ALA A 14 -20.11 16.46 -5.66
C ALA A 14 -20.63 15.01 -5.63
N ASN A 15 -20.03 14.08 -6.40
CA ASN A 15 -20.53 12.70 -6.50
C ASN A 15 -20.19 11.90 -5.22
N PRO A 16 -21.18 11.35 -4.48
CA PRO A 16 -20.92 10.59 -3.26
C PRO A 16 -20.09 9.31 -3.49
N LYS A 17 -20.14 8.71 -4.69
CA LYS A 17 -19.29 7.57 -5.07
C LYS A 17 -17.81 7.98 -5.12
N TYR A 18 -17.51 9.21 -5.56
CA TYR A 18 -16.14 9.74 -5.59
C TYR A 18 -15.57 9.91 -4.18
N HIS A 19 -16.35 10.45 -3.25
CA HIS A 19 -15.93 10.53 -1.84
C HIS A 19 -15.74 9.15 -1.20
N ALA A 20 -16.62 8.20 -1.49
CA ALA A 20 -16.48 6.82 -1.02
C ALA A 20 -15.21 6.15 -1.57
N LEU A 21 -14.91 6.34 -2.86
CA LEU A 21 -13.67 5.89 -3.50
C LEU A 21 -12.44 6.48 -2.80
N LYS A 22 -12.42 7.81 -2.61
CA LYS A 22 -11.31 8.50 -1.93
C LYS A 22 -11.08 7.98 -0.52
N ARG A 23 -12.15 7.78 0.26
CA ARG A 23 -12.05 7.23 1.62
C ARG A 23 -11.49 5.81 1.63
N GLN A 24 -11.97 4.94 0.76
CA GLN A 24 -11.50 3.55 0.68
C GLN A 24 -10.04 3.47 0.22
N ARG A 25 -9.65 4.26 -0.78
CA ARG A 25 -8.26 4.35 -1.24
C ARG A 25 -7.33 4.85 -0.15
N ASN A 26 -7.71 5.92 0.53
CA ASN A 26 -6.92 6.49 1.61
C ASN A 26 -6.78 5.53 2.79
N ALA A 27 -7.86 4.86 3.21
CA ALA A 27 -7.81 3.90 4.31
C ALA A 27 -6.90 2.71 4.00
N LEU A 28 -6.98 2.15 2.78
CA LEU A 28 -6.08 1.08 2.36
C LEU A 28 -4.64 1.59 2.29
N GLY A 29 -4.41 2.73 1.62
CA GLY A 29 -3.09 3.33 1.47
C GLY A 29 -2.42 3.54 2.82
N TRP A 30 -3.12 4.18 3.77
CA TRP A 30 -2.61 4.38 5.12
C TRP A 30 -2.31 3.08 5.86
N THR A 31 -3.18 2.08 5.77
CA THR A 31 -2.94 0.77 6.39
C THR A 31 -1.65 0.15 5.85
N LEU A 32 -1.47 0.13 4.53
CA LEU A 32 -0.28 -0.45 3.91
C LEU A 32 0.98 0.38 4.19
N THR A 33 0.87 1.71 4.25
CA THR A 33 1.98 2.58 4.67
C THR A 33 2.40 2.26 6.10
N VAL A 34 1.47 2.18 7.05
CA VAL A 34 1.79 1.85 8.45
C VAL A 34 2.45 0.47 8.54
N LEU A 35 1.93 -0.53 7.84
CA LEU A 35 2.54 -1.86 7.78
C LEU A 35 3.97 -1.83 7.20
N MET A 36 4.20 -1.06 6.14
CA MET A 36 5.52 -0.88 5.56
C MET A 36 6.48 -0.19 6.53
N LEU A 37 6.03 0.88 7.19
CA LEU A 37 6.84 1.61 8.17
C LEU A 37 7.22 0.72 9.35
N LEU A 38 6.30 -0.10 9.85
CA LEU A 38 6.58 -1.07 10.92
C LEU A 38 7.65 -2.07 10.50
N ALA A 39 7.56 -2.65 9.29
CA ALA A 39 8.56 -3.58 8.81
C ALA A 39 9.92 -2.91 8.57
N TYR A 40 9.93 -1.73 7.94
CA TYR A 40 11.14 -0.97 7.63
C TYR A 40 11.88 -0.52 8.89
N PHE A 41 11.19 0.20 9.78
CA PHE A 41 11.80 0.67 11.03
C PHE A 41 12.05 -0.45 12.02
N GLY A 42 11.23 -1.52 12.02
CA GLY A 42 11.49 -2.71 12.82
C GLY A 42 12.79 -3.39 12.42
N PHE A 43 13.01 -3.59 11.12
CA PHE A 43 14.25 -4.22 10.62
C PHE A 43 15.48 -3.33 10.82
N ILE A 44 15.38 -2.02 10.51
CA ILE A 44 16.47 -1.08 10.77
C ILE A 44 16.77 -0.96 12.26
N GLY A 45 15.74 -0.96 13.11
CA GLY A 45 15.89 -0.95 14.57
C GLY A 45 16.68 -2.17 15.06
N LEU A 46 16.36 -3.37 14.56
CA LEU A 46 17.13 -4.58 14.86
C LEU A 46 18.59 -4.45 14.43
N ILE A 47 18.85 -3.92 13.23
CA ILE A 47 20.23 -3.71 12.75
C ILE A 47 20.99 -2.71 13.64
N ALA A 48 20.33 -1.62 14.03
CA ALA A 48 20.95 -0.53 14.78
C ALA A 48 21.23 -0.90 16.24
N PHE A 49 20.30 -1.59 16.91
CA PHE A 49 20.35 -1.81 18.35
C PHE A 49 20.66 -3.25 18.75
N ASP A 50 20.35 -4.25 17.92
CA ASP A 50 20.53 -5.67 18.24
C ASP A 50 21.12 -6.48 17.08
N LYS A 51 22.26 -5.99 16.57
CA LYS A 51 23.06 -6.70 15.57
C LYS A 51 23.50 -8.09 16.03
N ALA A 52 23.66 -8.30 17.34
CA ALA A 52 24.13 -9.55 17.91
C ALA A 52 23.09 -10.65 17.72
N PHE A 53 21.80 -10.34 17.93
CA PHE A 53 20.70 -11.23 17.61
C PHE A 53 20.69 -11.63 16.12
N LEU A 54 20.81 -10.66 15.21
CA LEU A 54 20.83 -10.94 13.78
C LEU A 54 22.05 -11.76 13.35
N ALA A 55 23.17 -11.66 14.06
CA ALA A 55 24.40 -12.39 13.79
C ALA A 55 24.42 -13.81 14.38
N GLN A 56 23.40 -14.22 15.15
CA GLN A 56 23.33 -15.56 15.70
C GLN A 56 23.31 -16.60 14.57
N PRO A 57 24.21 -17.59 14.58
CA PRO A 57 24.23 -18.64 13.58
C PRO A 57 23.01 -19.55 13.73
N MET A 58 22.46 -19.95 12.60
CA MET A 58 21.34 -20.88 12.51
C MET A 58 21.90 -22.30 12.35
N GLY A 59 22.05 -23.00 13.47
CA GLY A 59 22.63 -24.35 13.53
C GLY A 59 24.16 -24.34 13.46
N SER A 60 24.74 -25.39 12.86
CA SER A 60 26.19 -25.54 12.71
C SER A 60 26.77 -24.86 11.46
N GLY A 61 25.95 -24.15 10.69
CA GLY A 61 26.34 -23.47 9.46
C GLY A 61 26.75 -22.00 9.66
N VAL A 62 27.11 -21.35 8.55
CA VAL A 62 27.48 -19.93 8.51
C VAL A 62 26.28 -18.98 8.32
N THR A 63 25.09 -19.53 8.08
CA THR A 63 23.86 -18.76 7.88
C THR A 63 23.40 -18.16 9.20
N THR A 64 23.20 -16.85 9.25
CA THR A 64 22.71 -16.16 10.45
C THR A 64 21.19 -15.98 10.43
N ILE A 65 20.59 -15.80 11.61
CA ILE A 65 19.16 -15.53 11.78
C ILE A 65 18.70 -14.30 10.98
N GLY A 66 19.59 -13.32 10.77
CA GLY A 66 19.29 -12.14 9.97
C GLY A 66 18.90 -12.44 8.52
N ILE A 67 19.40 -13.52 7.92
CA ILE A 67 19.10 -13.87 6.51
C ILE A 67 17.62 -14.25 6.33
N PRO A 68 17.07 -15.23 7.07
CA PRO A 68 15.63 -15.54 7.03
C PRO A 68 14.75 -14.33 7.34
N ILE A 69 15.13 -13.49 8.31
CA ILE A 69 14.37 -12.29 8.65
C ILE A 69 14.32 -11.31 7.48
N ALA A 70 15.46 -11.04 6.85
CA ALA A 70 15.53 -10.15 5.69
C ALA A 70 14.70 -10.68 4.51
N ILE A 71 14.76 -11.99 4.24
CA ILE A 71 13.91 -12.64 3.23
C ILE A 71 12.43 -12.50 3.59
N GLY A 72 12.08 -12.68 4.87
CA GLY A 72 10.72 -12.45 5.37
C GLY A 72 10.22 -11.04 5.08
N VAL A 73 11.04 -10.02 5.34
CA VAL A 73 10.71 -8.60 5.05
C VAL A 73 10.54 -8.38 3.54
N MET A 74 11.37 -9.00 2.69
CA MET A 74 11.21 -8.92 1.23
C MET A 74 9.90 -9.53 0.75
N VAL A 75 9.59 -10.75 1.19
CA VAL A 75 8.35 -11.46 0.83
C VAL A 75 7.14 -10.66 1.32
N PHE A 76 7.19 -10.12 2.53
CA PHE A 76 6.16 -9.24 3.07
C PHE A 76 5.92 -7.99 2.21
N THR A 77 7.01 -7.35 1.75
CA THR A 77 6.95 -6.17 0.88
C THR A 77 6.26 -6.47 -0.45
N ILE A 78 6.62 -7.61 -1.07
CA ILE A 78 5.98 -8.08 -2.30
C ILE A 78 4.50 -8.39 -2.05
N ALA A 79 4.16 -9.03 -0.94
CA ALA A 79 2.79 -9.37 -0.58
C ALA A 79 1.91 -8.12 -0.40
N ILE A 80 2.38 -7.10 0.31
CA ILE A 80 1.68 -5.82 0.46
C ILE A 80 1.41 -5.19 -0.90
N THR A 81 2.42 -5.17 -1.77
CA THR A 81 2.30 -4.61 -3.12
C THR A 81 1.26 -5.37 -3.94
N ALA A 82 1.29 -6.70 -3.91
CA ALA A 82 0.32 -7.54 -4.61
C ALA A 82 -1.11 -7.34 -4.10
N ILE A 83 -1.30 -7.23 -2.77
CA ILE A 83 -2.60 -6.94 -2.16
C ILE A 83 -3.13 -5.58 -2.64
N TYR A 84 -2.27 -4.56 -2.64
CA TYR A 84 -2.65 -3.23 -3.13
C TYR A 84 -3.10 -3.26 -4.58
N VAL A 85 -2.29 -3.85 -5.47
CA VAL A 85 -2.59 -3.92 -6.91
C VAL A 85 -3.88 -4.68 -7.15
N ARG A 86 -4.07 -5.84 -6.51
CA ARG A 86 -5.31 -6.62 -6.66
C ARG A 86 -6.53 -5.82 -6.21
N ARG A 87 -6.44 -5.10 -5.10
CA ARG A 87 -7.55 -4.28 -4.60
C ARG A 87 -7.83 -3.08 -5.49
N ALA A 88 -6.79 -2.45 -6.03
CA ALA A 88 -6.92 -1.33 -6.95
C ALA A 88 -7.61 -1.72 -8.25
N ASN A 89 -7.11 -2.78 -8.89
CA ASN A 89 -7.60 -3.24 -10.19
C ASN A 89 -9.04 -3.77 -10.14
N THR A 90 -9.52 -4.22 -8.97
CA THR A 90 -10.87 -4.79 -8.84
C THR A 90 -11.89 -3.76 -8.38
N VAL A 91 -11.57 -2.97 -7.35
CA VAL A 91 -12.56 -2.11 -6.70
C VAL A 91 -12.49 -0.67 -7.17
N TYR A 92 -11.28 -0.14 -7.36
CA TYR A 92 -11.11 1.27 -7.68
C TYR A 92 -11.38 1.54 -9.15
N ASP A 93 -10.98 0.64 -10.04
CA ASP A 93 -11.24 0.78 -11.48
C ASP A 93 -12.73 0.75 -11.78
N GLN A 94 -13.48 -0.18 -11.17
CA GLN A 94 -14.92 -0.28 -11.36
C GLN A 94 -15.66 0.96 -10.83
N LEU A 95 -15.34 1.42 -9.61
CA LEU A 95 -15.95 2.65 -9.08
C LEU A 95 -15.62 3.88 -9.94
N THR A 96 -14.40 3.95 -10.48
CA THR A 96 -13.98 5.07 -11.32
C THR A 96 -14.75 5.10 -12.63
N ALA A 97 -14.99 3.94 -13.25
CA ALA A 97 -15.84 3.82 -14.44
C ALA A 97 -17.26 4.33 -14.17
N ASP A 98 -17.89 3.88 -13.07
CA ASP A 98 -19.25 4.29 -12.70
C ASP A 98 -19.36 5.81 -12.48
N ILE A 99 -18.37 6.42 -11.80
CA ILE A 99 -18.35 7.87 -11.55
C ILE A 99 -18.24 8.66 -12.87
N LEU A 100 -17.44 8.16 -13.82
CA LEU A 100 -17.23 8.82 -15.10
C LEU A 100 -18.48 8.73 -15.99
N GLU A 101 -19.21 7.63 -15.91
CA GLU A 101 -20.51 7.48 -16.59
C GLU A 101 -21.55 8.43 -16.01
N ASP A 102 -21.69 8.47 -14.68
CA ASP A 102 -22.62 9.39 -13.99
C ASP A 102 -22.32 10.87 -14.30
N ALA A 103 -21.04 11.24 -14.43
CA ALA A 103 -20.64 12.63 -14.69
C ALA A 103 -20.87 13.09 -16.14
N ARG A 104 -20.95 12.14 -17.09
CA ARG A 104 -21.19 12.41 -18.51
C ARG A 104 -22.68 12.53 -18.85
N GLN A 105 -23.56 12.02 -18.00
CA GLN A 105 -25.01 12.24 -18.04
C GLN A 105 -25.36 13.64 -17.50
#